data_AF-A0A455UA82-F1
#
_entry.id   AF-A0A455UA82-F1
#
_cell.length_a   1.000
_cell.length_b   1.000
_cell.length_c   1.000
_cell.angle_alpha   90.00
_cell.angle_beta   90.00
_cell.angle_gamma   90.00
#
_symmetry.space_group_name_H-M   'P 1'
#
loop_
_entity.id
_entity.type
_entity.pdbx_description
1 polymer ?
#
loop_
_entity_poly.entity_id
_entity_poly.type
_entity_poly.pdbx_seq_one_letter_code
_entity_poly.pdbx_strand_id
1 'polypeptide(L)'
;MTVIAPEQIAHFSDSLPQQLSKVARRWAPLEALQDTAIAEVQLIRADTATSFHCAVYEPCLCFVIQGSKTVQLGDKEIVYSGLSYMASAVHLPMLGRIDHATPEQPYLAVKVSVDPQEVAGLILELGDKAPPAGTDSICPEMDCGLISAPMDDRMQGALYRLLGLLDSPEDIPVLSPIARRELIYRALMGK
;
A
#
# COMPACT_ATOMS: atom_id res chain seq x y z
N MET A 1 35.87 22.42 -40.67
CA MET A 1 34.46 21.99 -40.57
C MET A 1 34.36 21.09 -39.36
N THR A 2 33.89 21.61 -38.23
CA THR A 2 33.70 20.83 -37.01
C THR A 2 32.20 20.81 -36.76
N VAL A 3 31.58 19.65 -37.00
CA VAL A 3 30.16 19.43 -36.73
C VAL A 3 30.03 19.17 -35.24
N ILE A 4 29.37 20.08 -34.54
CA ILE A 4 28.96 19.89 -33.15
C ILE A 4 27.75 18.96 -33.17
N ALA A 5 27.88 17.79 -32.55
CA ALA A 5 26.76 16.87 -32.34
C ALA A 5 25.78 17.47 -31.31
N PRO A 6 24.46 17.37 -31.53
CA PRO A 6 23.49 17.89 -30.57
C PRO A 6 23.46 17.00 -29.32
N GLU A 7 23.66 17.63 -28.16
CA GLU A 7 23.46 17.03 -26.84
C GLU A 7 22.02 16.53 -26.72
N GLN A 8 21.86 15.22 -26.51
CA GLN A 8 20.58 14.61 -26.18
C GLN A 8 20.22 14.99 -24.73
N ILE A 9 19.26 15.89 -24.58
CA ILE A 9 18.58 16.12 -23.29
C ILE A 9 17.75 14.86 -23.01
N ALA A 10 18.27 13.97 -22.17
CA ALA A 10 17.53 12.82 -21.68
C ALA A 10 16.39 13.31 -20.77
N HIS A 11 15.15 13.24 -21.26
CA HIS A 11 13.97 13.33 -20.41
C HIS A 11 13.91 12.07 -19.53
N PHE A 12 14.50 12.12 -18.34
CA PHE A 12 14.29 11.09 -17.33
C PHE A 12 12.88 11.26 -16.74
N SER A 13 11.90 10.57 -17.32
CA SER A 13 10.62 10.35 -16.63
C SER A 13 10.90 9.61 -15.33
N ASP A 14 10.29 10.06 -14.24
CA ASP A 14 10.34 9.34 -12.97
C ASP A 14 9.82 7.89 -13.17
N SER A 15 10.44 6.93 -12.49
CA SER A 15 9.89 5.58 -12.39
C SER A 15 8.64 5.55 -11.52
N LEU A 16 7.80 4.54 -11.68
CA LEU A 16 6.57 4.40 -10.91
C LEU A 16 6.80 4.37 -9.37
N PRO A 17 7.84 3.69 -8.84
CA PRO A 17 8.25 3.84 -7.44
C PRO A 17 8.51 5.29 -7.02
N GLN A 18 9.24 6.05 -7.86
CA GLN A 18 9.56 7.44 -7.57
C GLN A 18 8.30 8.31 -7.58
N GLN A 19 7.38 8.04 -8.52
CA GLN A 19 6.10 8.72 -8.60
C GLN A 19 5.23 8.44 -7.35
N LEU A 20 5.18 7.18 -6.89
CA LEU A 20 4.50 6.77 -5.65
C LEU A 20 5.08 7.49 -4.43
N SER A 21 6.40 7.49 -4.26
CA SER A 21 7.04 8.21 -3.15
C SER A 21 6.74 9.71 -3.19
N LYS A 22 6.76 10.33 -4.38
CA LYS A 22 6.45 11.76 -4.55
C LYS A 22 4.99 12.08 -4.19
N VAL A 23 4.02 11.31 -4.69
CA VAL A 23 2.60 11.56 -4.38
C VAL A 23 2.30 11.31 -2.91
N ALA A 24 2.81 10.22 -2.32
CA ALA A 24 2.61 9.93 -0.90
C ALA A 24 3.24 11.00 -0.01
N ARG A 25 4.46 11.45 -0.31
CA ARG A 25 5.14 12.51 0.47
C ARG A 25 4.41 13.85 0.37
N ARG A 26 3.88 14.19 -0.80
CA ARG A 26 3.11 15.43 -1.00
C ARG A 26 1.83 15.46 -0.17
N TRP A 27 1.12 14.34 -0.10
CA TRP A 27 -0.15 14.21 0.61
C TRP A 27 -0.01 13.77 2.08
N ALA A 28 1.21 13.45 2.52
CA ALA A 28 1.57 13.19 3.92
C ALA A 28 2.57 14.25 4.45
N PRO A 29 2.17 15.53 4.58
CA PRO A 29 3.09 16.58 5.00
C PRO A 29 3.56 16.43 6.46
N LEU A 30 2.75 15.82 7.33
CA LEU A 30 3.02 15.67 8.76
C LEU A 30 3.49 14.26 9.13
N GLU A 31 4.30 14.14 10.19
CA GLU A 31 4.61 12.87 10.84
C GLU A 31 3.39 12.37 11.63
N ALA A 32 2.47 11.70 10.96
CA ALA A 32 1.23 11.17 11.52
C ALA A 32 0.55 10.18 10.57
N LEU A 33 -0.46 9.49 11.10
CA LEU A 33 -1.56 8.95 10.31
C LEU A 33 -2.49 10.12 9.92
N GLN A 34 -2.71 10.31 8.63
CA GLN A 34 -3.45 11.43 8.05
C GLN A 34 -4.59 10.91 7.18
N ASP A 35 -5.80 11.39 7.45
CA ASP A 35 -6.94 11.17 6.58
C ASP A 35 -6.76 11.92 5.26
N THR A 36 -7.39 11.41 4.20
CA THR A 36 -7.36 12.03 2.87
C THR A 36 -8.76 12.42 2.42
N ALA A 37 -8.87 13.06 1.25
CA ALA A 37 -10.15 13.33 0.60
C ALA A 37 -10.89 12.04 0.15
N ILE A 38 -10.20 10.89 0.14
CA ILE A 38 -10.79 9.57 -0.07
C ILE A 38 -10.99 8.93 1.30
N ALA A 39 -12.24 8.76 1.72
CA ALA A 39 -12.59 8.35 3.09
C ALA A 39 -11.92 7.04 3.54
N GLU A 40 -11.70 6.11 2.61
CA GLU A 40 -11.11 4.80 2.89
C GLU A 40 -9.58 4.80 2.81
N VAL A 41 -8.95 5.94 2.51
CA VAL A 41 -7.50 6.04 2.33
C VAL A 41 -6.91 6.96 3.39
N GLN A 42 -5.94 6.43 4.13
CA GLN A 42 -5.11 7.18 5.07
C GLN A 42 -3.64 7.08 4.67
N LEU A 43 -2.89 8.15 4.87
CA LEU A 43 -1.45 8.20 4.64
C LEU A 43 -0.70 8.19 5.95
N ILE A 44 0.41 7.46 5.99
CA ILE A 44 1.26 7.35 7.17
C ILE A 44 2.63 7.89 6.81
N ARG A 45 3.11 8.82 7.62
CA ARG A 45 4.50 9.27 7.57
C ARG A 45 5.13 9.22 8.94
N ALA A 46 6.37 8.75 8.98
CA ALA A 46 7.26 8.96 10.12
C ALA A 46 8.62 9.41 9.65
N ASP A 47 9.20 10.37 10.36
CA ASP A 47 10.50 10.95 10.09
C ASP A 47 11.55 10.41 11.06
N THR A 48 11.16 9.56 12.01
CA THR A 48 12.04 8.87 12.95
C THR A 48 11.62 7.42 13.16
N ALA A 49 12.56 6.57 13.59
CA ALA A 49 12.25 5.21 14.04
C ALA A 49 11.37 5.26 15.29
N THR A 50 10.41 4.35 15.41
CA THR A 50 9.49 4.33 16.54
C THR A 50 9.76 3.15 17.47
N SER A 51 9.31 3.26 18.73
CA SER A 51 9.16 2.08 19.58
C SER A 51 7.93 1.25 19.14
N PHE A 52 7.84 0.03 19.68
CA PHE A 52 6.65 -0.78 19.51
C PHE A 52 5.45 -0.11 20.18
N HIS A 53 4.37 0.03 19.43
CA HIS A 53 3.07 0.48 19.92
C HIS A 53 1.99 -0.50 19.50
N CYS A 54 1.00 -0.68 20.37
CA CYS A 54 -0.14 -1.55 20.09
C CYS A 54 -1.20 -0.79 19.31
N ALA A 55 -1.73 -1.40 18.26
CA ALA A 55 -2.91 -0.93 17.55
C ALA A 55 -3.78 -2.13 17.15
N VAL A 56 -5.10 -1.92 17.12
CA VAL A 56 -6.02 -2.88 16.51
C VAL A 56 -6.13 -2.53 15.04
N TYR A 57 -5.73 -3.46 14.17
CA TYR A 57 -5.86 -3.28 12.74
C TYR A 57 -7.28 -3.67 12.34
N GLU A 58 -7.96 -2.76 11.65
CA GLU A 58 -9.18 -3.07 10.91
C GLU A 58 -8.83 -3.76 9.59
N PRO A 59 -9.77 -4.49 8.95
CA PRO A 59 -9.56 -5.04 7.62
C PRO A 59 -9.09 -3.98 6.63
N CYS A 60 -7.88 -4.15 6.09
CA CYS A 60 -7.25 -3.17 5.23
C CYS A 60 -6.15 -3.77 4.35
N LEU A 61 -5.78 -3.04 3.30
CA LEU A 61 -4.52 -3.17 2.59
C LEU A 61 -3.58 -2.06 3.05
N CYS A 62 -2.43 -2.42 3.61
CA CYS A 62 -1.40 -1.49 4.05
C CYS A 62 -0.20 -1.60 3.12
N PHE A 63 0.09 -0.54 2.37
CA PHE A 63 1.17 -0.47 1.39
C PHE A 63 2.34 0.31 1.96
N VAL A 64 3.52 -0.29 2.02
CA VAL A 64 4.76 0.45 2.28
C VAL A 64 5.32 0.94 0.96
N ILE A 65 5.58 2.23 0.89
CA ILE A 65 6.15 2.89 -0.29
C ILE A 65 7.64 3.15 -0.04
N GLN A 66 8.00 3.55 1.19
CA GLN A 66 9.37 3.84 1.59
C GLN A 66 9.60 3.46 3.05
N GLY A 67 10.81 2.96 3.36
CA GLY A 67 11.21 2.53 4.70
C GLY A 67 10.81 1.08 4.99
N SER A 68 10.82 0.73 6.28
CA SER A 68 10.42 -0.59 6.76
C SER A 68 9.62 -0.50 8.04
N LYS A 69 8.76 -1.49 8.23
CA LYS A 69 7.94 -1.65 9.43
C LYS A 69 7.99 -3.10 9.89
N THR A 70 8.20 -3.26 11.19
CA THR A 70 8.14 -4.54 11.88
C THR A 70 6.82 -4.62 12.64
N VAL A 71 6.11 -5.73 12.48
CA VAL A 71 4.88 -6.04 13.19
C VAL A 71 5.02 -7.35 13.94
N GLN A 72 4.63 -7.38 15.21
CA GLN A 72 4.53 -8.59 16.01
C GLN A 72 3.06 -9.01 16.17
N LEU A 73 2.81 -10.28 15.86
CA LEU A 73 1.50 -10.93 15.95
C LEU A 73 1.65 -12.23 16.74
N GLY A 74 1.26 -12.20 18.01
CA GLY A 74 1.59 -13.27 18.96
C GLY A 74 3.10 -13.41 19.09
N ASP A 75 3.63 -14.61 18.86
CA ASP A 75 5.06 -14.91 18.95
C ASP A 75 5.81 -14.69 17.61
N LYS A 76 5.13 -14.18 16.59
CA LYS A 76 5.70 -13.99 15.24
C LYS A 76 6.08 -12.54 15.03
N GLU A 77 7.26 -12.33 14.44
CA GLU A 77 7.71 -11.03 13.96
C GLU A 77 7.71 -11.03 12.43
N ILE A 78 7.04 -10.04 11.84
CA ILE A 78 6.85 -9.89 10.40
C ILE A 78 7.43 -8.53 10.01
N VAL A 79 8.45 -8.55 9.15
CA VAL A 79 9.08 -7.34 8.63
C VAL A 79 8.66 -7.15 7.18
N TYR A 80 8.09 -5.99 6.87
CA TYR A 80 7.82 -5.60 5.50
C TYR A 80 8.48 -4.27 5.20
N SER A 81 9.15 -4.22 4.05
CA SER A 81 10.05 -3.14 3.66
C SER A 81 9.92 -2.83 2.17
N GLY A 82 10.25 -1.59 1.81
CA GLY A 82 10.15 -1.13 0.44
C GLY A 82 8.74 -1.28 -0.13
N LEU A 83 8.65 -1.44 -1.46
CA LEU A 83 7.41 -1.59 -2.22
C LEU A 83 6.75 -2.95 -1.94
N SER A 84 6.08 -3.05 -0.80
CA SER A 84 5.35 -4.22 -0.35
C SER A 84 3.99 -3.81 0.19
N TYR A 85 3.08 -4.77 0.28
CA TYR A 85 1.79 -4.56 0.91
C TYR A 85 1.44 -5.72 1.82
N MET A 86 0.58 -5.41 2.79
CA MET A 86 0.05 -6.35 3.76
C MET A 86 -1.47 -6.29 3.71
N ALA A 87 -2.11 -7.44 3.56
CA ALA A 87 -3.55 -7.59 3.63
C ALA A 87 -3.94 -8.16 4.99
N SER A 88 -4.83 -7.46 5.69
CA SER A 88 -5.47 -7.94 6.91
C SER A 88 -6.97 -8.12 6.65
N ALA A 89 -7.50 -9.31 6.93
CA ALA A 89 -8.90 -9.65 6.70
C ALA A 89 -9.78 -9.58 7.98
N VAL A 90 -9.16 -9.36 9.13
CA VAL A 90 -9.78 -9.49 10.45
C VAL A 90 -9.27 -8.43 11.41
N HIS A 91 -10.01 -8.18 12.49
CA HIS A 91 -9.58 -7.26 13.52
C HIS A 91 -8.50 -7.92 14.39
N LEU A 92 -7.26 -7.42 14.34
CA LEU A 92 -6.13 -8.03 15.05
C LEU A 92 -5.40 -7.00 15.92
N PRO A 93 -5.18 -7.28 17.21
CA PRO A 93 -4.23 -6.51 18.01
C PRO A 93 -2.81 -6.84 17.53
N MET A 94 -2.07 -5.81 17.14
CA MET A 94 -0.70 -5.96 16.66
C MET A 94 0.22 -4.93 17.30
N LEU A 95 1.45 -5.34 17.60
CA LEU A 95 2.51 -4.42 17.99
C LEU A 95 3.28 -4.03 16.74
N GLY A 96 3.36 -2.74 16.42
CA GLY A 96 4.09 -2.25 15.25
C GLY A 96 5.21 -1.29 15.64
N ARG A 97 6.31 -1.31 14.89
CA ARG A 97 7.30 -0.23 14.90
C ARG A 97 7.81 0.08 13.50
N ILE A 98 8.20 1.32 13.28
CA ILE A 98 8.98 1.73 12.11
C ILE A 98 10.45 1.57 12.45
N ASP A 99 11.20 0.79 11.66
CA ASP A 99 12.57 0.42 12.03
C ASP A 99 13.58 1.53 11.71
N HIS A 100 13.43 2.16 10.55
CA HIS A 100 14.34 3.19 10.04
C HIS A 100 13.57 4.28 9.28
N ALA A 101 13.72 5.53 9.73
CA ALA A 101 13.22 6.71 9.04
C ALA A 101 14.04 7.96 9.43
N THR A 102 14.18 8.89 8.49
CA THR A 102 14.71 10.25 8.72
C THR A 102 13.81 11.27 7.99
N PRO A 103 13.89 12.57 8.27
CA PRO A 103 13.15 13.58 7.48
C PRO A 103 13.46 13.55 5.97
N GLU A 104 14.70 13.19 5.60
CA GLU A 104 15.17 13.06 4.22
C GLU A 104 14.69 11.76 3.58
N GLN A 105 14.67 10.67 4.34
CA GLN A 105 14.13 9.37 3.93
C GLN A 105 13.06 8.89 4.91
N PRO A 106 11.85 9.49 4.86
CA PRO A 106 10.80 9.14 5.81
C PRO A 106 10.24 7.75 5.51
N TYR A 107 9.68 7.11 6.54
CA TYR A 107 8.75 6.03 6.33
C TYR A 107 7.49 6.58 5.68
N LEU A 108 7.05 5.98 4.58
CA LEU A 108 5.83 6.35 3.86
C LEU A 108 5.00 5.11 3.61
N ALA A 109 3.75 5.14 4.03
CA ALA A 109 2.80 4.06 3.79
C ALA A 109 1.38 4.59 3.53
N VAL A 110 0.56 3.73 2.94
CA VAL A 110 -0.84 3.98 2.63
C VAL A 110 -1.66 2.88 3.29
N LYS A 111 -2.66 3.24 4.09
CA LYS A 111 -3.70 2.31 4.56
C LYS A 111 -4.94 2.53 3.71
N VAL A 112 -5.42 1.46 3.08
CA VAL A 112 -6.71 1.43 2.38
C VAL A 112 -7.65 0.51 3.14
N SER A 113 -8.69 1.07 3.75
CA SER A 113 -9.72 0.29 4.44
C SER A 113 -10.52 -0.55 3.44
N VAL A 114 -10.78 -1.80 3.82
CA VAL A 114 -11.46 -2.78 2.97
C VAL A 114 -12.76 -3.21 3.66
N ASP A 115 -13.88 -2.99 2.99
CA ASP A 115 -15.17 -3.55 3.42
C ASP A 115 -15.23 -5.04 3.01
N PRO A 116 -15.43 -5.97 3.96
CA PRO A 116 -15.65 -7.38 3.65
C PRO A 116 -16.76 -7.64 2.62
N GLN A 117 -17.77 -6.76 2.53
CA GLN A 117 -18.83 -6.86 1.52
C GLN A 117 -18.32 -6.60 0.10
N GLU A 118 -17.39 -5.64 -0.09
CA GLU A 118 -16.76 -5.40 -1.39
C GLU A 118 -15.96 -6.62 -1.85
N VAL A 119 -15.24 -7.25 -0.92
CA VAL A 119 -14.48 -8.48 -1.15
C VAL A 119 -15.41 -9.63 -1.51
N ALA A 120 -16.47 -9.84 -0.73
CA ALA A 120 -17.44 -10.91 -0.96
C ALA A 120 -18.14 -10.76 -2.32
N GLY A 121 -18.56 -9.53 -2.68
CA GLY A 121 -19.16 -9.25 -3.98
C GLY A 121 -18.22 -9.57 -5.14
N LEU A 122 -16.94 -9.23 -5.00
CA LEU A 122 -15.94 -9.52 -6.02
C LEU A 122 -15.65 -11.02 -6.15
N ILE A 123 -15.60 -11.77 -5.04
CA ILE A 123 -15.47 -13.23 -5.07
C ILE A 123 -16.66 -13.87 -5.81
N LEU A 124 -17.88 -13.40 -5.53
CA LEU A 124 -19.09 -13.89 -6.21
C LEU A 124 -19.07 -13.60 -7.72
N GLU A 125 -18.59 -12.42 -8.13
CA GLU A 125 -18.43 -12.08 -9.56
C GLU A 125 -17.37 -12.93 -10.27
N LEU A 126 -16.29 -13.30 -9.55
CA LEU A 126 -15.25 -14.15 -10.10
C LEU A 126 -15.69 -15.61 -10.24
N GLY A 127 -16.59 -16.09 -9.38
CA GLY A 127 -17.07 -17.47 -9.36
C GLY A 127 -15.89 -18.45 -9.27
N ASP A 128 -15.84 -19.43 -10.18
CA ASP A 128 -14.79 -20.44 -10.23
C ASP A 128 -13.38 -19.88 -10.51
N LYS A 129 -13.27 -18.61 -10.92
CA LYS A 129 -11.99 -17.93 -11.14
C LYS A 129 -11.44 -17.30 -9.86
N ALA A 130 -12.24 -17.23 -8.79
CA ALA A 130 -11.75 -16.76 -7.51
C ALA A 130 -10.65 -17.70 -7.02
N PRO A 131 -9.59 -17.17 -6.38
CA PRO A 131 -8.61 -18.02 -5.71
C PRO A 131 -9.35 -18.94 -4.73
N PRO A 132 -8.97 -20.22 -4.64
CA PRO A 132 -9.56 -21.12 -3.67
C PRO A 132 -9.41 -20.54 -2.26
N ALA A 133 -10.46 -20.65 -1.46
CA ALA A 133 -10.42 -20.27 -0.05
C ALA A 133 -9.47 -21.22 0.69
N GLY A 134 -8.19 -20.83 0.75
CA GLY A 134 -7.13 -21.50 1.49
C GLY A 134 -6.92 -22.97 1.17
N THR A 135 -6.01 -23.28 0.24
CA THR A 135 -5.29 -24.56 0.21
C THR A 135 -3.90 -24.40 -0.41
N ASP A 136 -2.91 -25.04 0.22
CA ASP A 136 -1.58 -25.42 -0.31
C ASP A 136 -0.43 -24.40 -0.30
N SER A 137 -0.27 -23.72 0.84
CA SER A 137 1.05 -23.49 1.45
C SER A 137 0.80 -22.81 2.79
N ILE A 138 1.01 -23.52 3.91
CA ILE A 138 0.85 -22.96 5.25
C ILE A 138 1.95 -21.91 5.47
N CYS A 139 1.73 -20.69 4.97
CA CYS A 139 2.36 -19.51 5.54
C CYS A 139 1.70 -19.33 6.92
N PRO A 140 2.46 -19.38 8.02
CA PRO A 140 1.90 -19.23 9.36
C PRO A 140 1.12 -17.91 9.56
N GLU A 141 1.33 -16.93 8.68
CA GLU A 141 0.67 -15.63 8.65
C GLU A 141 -0.81 -15.75 8.21
N MET A 142 -1.12 -16.67 7.26
CA MET A 142 -2.49 -16.88 6.76
C MET A 142 -3.42 -17.41 7.85
N ASP A 143 -2.92 -18.26 8.76
CA ASP A 143 -3.70 -18.77 9.90
C ASP A 143 -4.15 -17.64 10.85
N CYS A 144 -3.50 -16.48 10.78
CA CYS A 144 -3.85 -15.32 11.57
C CYS A 144 -4.62 -14.26 10.76
N GLY A 145 -5.00 -14.54 9.49
CA GLY A 145 -5.71 -13.61 8.63
C GLY A 145 -4.86 -12.43 8.13
N LEU A 146 -3.54 -12.63 8.06
CA LEU A 146 -2.57 -11.65 7.60
C LEU A 146 -1.73 -12.23 6.46
N ILE A 147 -1.54 -11.47 5.37
CA ILE A 147 -0.68 -11.86 4.26
C ILE A 147 0.18 -10.66 3.88
N SER A 148 1.46 -10.89 3.56
CA SER A 148 2.33 -9.86 2.99
C SER A 148 2.91 -10.30 1.64
N ALA A 149 3.08 -9.35 0.72
CA ALA A 149 3.63 -9.60 -0.61
C ALA A 149 4.35 -8.36 -1.16
N PRO A 150 5.36 -8.53 -2.03
CA PRO A 150 5.92 -7.41 -2.78
C PRO A 150 4.87 -6.84 -3.75
N MET A 151 4.93 -5.53 -4.04
CA MET A 151 4.08 -4.91 -5.04
C MET A 151 4.67 -5.09 -6.45
N ASP A 152 3.97 -5.80 -7.33
CA ASP A 152 4.30 -5.80 -8.75
C ASP A 152 3.98 -4.44 -9.40
N ASP A 153 4.42 -4.22 -10.64
CA ASP A 153 4.19 -2.96 -11.37
C ASP A 153 2.70 -2.62 -11.53
N ARG A 154 1.83 -3.64 -11.54
CA ARG A 154 0.39 -3.46 -11.73
C ARG A 154 -0.27 -3.02 -10.42
N MET A 155 0.13 -3.59 -9.30
CA MET A 155 -0.27 -3.15 -7.96
C MET A 155 0.21 -1.73 -7.69
N GLN A 156 1.48 -1.43 -7.99
CA GLN A 156 2.02 -0.07 -7.91
C GLN A 156 1.22 0.91 -8.78
N GLY A 157 0.86 0.50 -10.01
CA GLY A 157 0.11 1.34 -10.92
C GLY A 157 -1.30 1.62 -10.44
N ALA A 158 -1.97 0.62 -9.86
CA ALA A 158 -3.29 0.76 -9.25
C ALA A 158 -3.24 1.71 -8.03
N LEU A 159 -2.24 1.54 -7.16
CA LEU A 159 -2.05 2.42 -6.01
C LEU A 159 -1.76 3.85 -6.46
N TYR A 160 -0.92 4.03 -7.47
CA TYR A 160 -0.59 5.34 -8.00
C TYR A 160 -1.81 6.04 -8.59
N ARG A 161 -2.68 5.33 -9.33
CA ARG A 161 -3.95 5.88 -9.81
C ARG A 161 -4.85 6.34 -8.66
N LEU A 162 -4.99 5.54 -7.61
CA LEU A 162 -5.81 5.89 -6.44
C LEU A 162 -5.27 7.15 -5.75
N LEU A 163 -3.97 7.20 -5.46
CA LEU A 163 -3.35 8.37 -4.82
C LEU A 163 -3.34 9.61 -5.73
N GLY A 164 -3.29 9.41 -7.05
CA GLY A 164 -3.38 10.49 -8.03
C GLY A 164 -4.70 11.26 -7.97
N LEU A 165 -5.79 10.61 -7.56
CA LEU A 165 -7.09 11.27 -7.37
C LEU A 165 -7.08 12.34 -6.27
N LEU A 166 -6.09 12.31 -5.37
CA LEU A 166 -5.93 13.39 -4.38
C LEU A 166 -5.59 14.73 -5.06
N ASP A 167 -4.95 14.70 -6.23
CA ASP A 167 -4.69 15.90 -7.04
C ASP A 167 -5.93 16.39 -7.82
N SER A 168 -6.93 15.53 -8.03
CA SER A 168 -8.18 15.85 -8.74
C SER A 168 -9.41 15.44 -7.90
N PRO A 169 -9.68 16.14 -6.79
CA PRO A 169 -10.73 15.77 -5.84
C PRO A 169 -12.14 15.71 -6.45
N GLU A 170 -12.39 16.43 -7.55
CA GLU A 170 -13.63 16.36 -8.33
C GLU A 170 -13.91 14.98 -8.92
N ASP A 171 -12.87 14.19 -9.19
CA ASP A 171 -12.98 12.86 -9.77
C ASP A 171 -13.19 11.77 -8.72
N ILE A 172 -12.86 12.05 -7.45
CA ILE A 172 -12.92 11.08 -6.35
C ILE A 172 -14.27 10.35 -6.27
N PRO A 173 -15.44 11.03 -6.32
CA PRO A 173 -16.73 10.35 -6.18
C PRO A 173 -16.97 9.27 -7.24
N VAL A 174 -16.39 9.41 -8.43
CA VAL A 174 -16.60 8.50 -9.56
C VAL A 174 -15.46 7.49 -9.68
N LEU A 175 -14.20 7.93 -9.54
CA LEU A 175 -13.04 7.10 -9.84
C LEU A 175 -12.48 6.35 -8.63
N SER A 176 -12.64 6.86 -7.41
CA SER A 176 -12.12 6.19 -6.21
C SER A 176 -12.69 4.77 -6.04
N PRO A 177 -14.02 4.54 -6.16
CA PRO A 177 -14.58 3.19 -6.05
C PRO A 177 -13.98 2.20 -7.06
N ILE A 178 -13.69 2.65 -8.28
CA ILE A 178 -13.12 1.83 -9.36
C ILE A 178 -11.66 1.49 -9.04
N ALA A 179 -10.86 2.49 -8.65
CA ALA A 179 -9.45 2.31 -8.30
C ALA A 179 -9.28 1.42 -7.05
N ARG A 180 -10.13 1.60 -6.03
CA ARG A 180 -10.15 0.74 -4.83
C ARG A 180 -10.50 -0.70 -5.19
N ARG A 181 -11.54 -0.90 -6.02
CA ARG A 181 -11.95 -2.23 -6.48
C ARG A 181 -10.81 -2.95 -7.23
N GLU A 182 -10.04 -2.21 -8.03
CA GLU A 182 -8.85 -2.76 -8.70
C GLU A 182 -7.80 -3.25 -7.70
N LEU A 183 -7.48 -2.46 -6.66
CA LEU A 183 -6.52 -2.87 -5.62
C LEU A 183 -6.97 -4.14 -4.88
N ILE A 184 -8.25 -4.19 -4.48
CA ILE A 184 -8.82 -5.34 -3.79
C ILE A 184 -8.76 -6.58 -4.69
N TYR A 185 -9.09 -6.44 -5.98
CA TYR A 185 -8.98 -7.52 -6.96
C TYR A 185 -7.54 -8.05 -7.09
N ARG A 186 -6.57 -7.16 -7.24
CA ARG A 186 -5.16 -7.52 -7.36
C ARG A 186 -4.66 -8.26 -6.12
N ALA A 187 -4.99 -7.73 -4.95
CA ALA A 187 -4.63 -8.34 -3.68
C ALA A 187 -5.24 -9.75 -3.51
N LEU A 188 -6.52 -9.92 -3.86
CA LEU A 188 -7.17 -11.24 -3.86
C LEU A 188 -6.46 -12.22 -4.78
N MET A 189 -6.05 -11.79 -5.98
CA MET A 189 -5.37 -12.66 -6.93
C MET A 189 -3.90 -12.97 -6.56
N GLY A 190 -3.36 -12.35 -5.50
CA GLY A 190 -1.96 -12.48 -5.11
C GLY A 190 -0.98 -11.93 -6.15
N LYS A 191 -1.35 -10.82 -6.82
CA LYS A 191 -0.59 -10.20 -7.91
C LYS A 191 -0.40 -8.72 -7.66
#